data_AF-A0A496VUH3-F1
#
_entry.id   AF-A0A496VUH3-F1
#
_cell.length_a   1.000
_cell.length_b   1.000
_cell.length_c   1.000
_cell.angle_alpha   90.00
_cell.angle_beta   90.00
_cell.angle_gamma   90.00
#
_symmetry.space_group_name_H-M   'P 1'
#
loop_
_entity.id
_entity.type
_entity.pdbx_description
1 polymer ?
#
loop_
_entity_poly.entity_id
_entity_poly.type
_entity_poly.pdbx_seq_one_letter_code
_entity_poly.pdbx_strand_id
1 'polypeptide(L)'
;MIKFTSNVIILEAKNGDLERGFNQLAVELIALDKYIESDQELLYGAITLGDVWRFGVLDRSNKLLKKDMEAYTLLSDLKEIVLILIGMLELKAN
;
A
#
# COMPACT_ATOMS: atom_id res chain seq x y z
N MET A 1 -21.08 -3.31 0.24
CA MET A 1 -19.67 -3.30 -0.15
C MET A 1 -19.38 -2.01 -0.90
N ILE A 2 -18.27 -1.35 -0.61
CA ILE A 2 -17.82 -0.17 -1.35
C ILE A 2 -17.24 -0.68 -2.68
N LYS A 3 -17.78 -0.20 -3.81
CA LYS A 3 -17.27 -0.51 -5.15
C LYS A 3 -16.42 0.68 -5.62
N PHE A 4 -15.22 0.39 -6.11
CA PHE A 4 -14.31 1.39 -6.68
C PHE A 4 -14.22 1.18 -8.19
N THR A 5 -14.16 2.27 -8.96
CA THR A 5 -14.00 2.25 -10.44
C THR A 5 -12.59 2.63 -10.87
N SER A 6 -11.65 2.75 -9.92
CA SER A 6 -10.28 3.24 -10.11
C SER A 6 -9.31 2.45 -9.23
N ASN A 7 -8.00 2.72 -9.39
CA ASN A 7 -6.94 2.13 -8.58
C ASN A 7 -7.23 2.24 -7.08
N VAL A 8 -7.09 1.13 -6.36
CA VAL A 8 -7.28 1.07 -4.90
C VAL A 8 -5.94 1.13 -4.20
N ILE A 9 -5.87 2.01 -3.18
CA ILE A 9 -4.75 2.10 -2.24
C ILE A 9 -5.31 1.97 -0.83
N ILE A 10 -4.67 1.14 -0.01
CA ILE A 10 -4.94 1.06 1.43
C ILE A 10 -3.93 1.94 2.16
N LEU A 11 -4.40 2.94 2.90
CA LEU A 11 -3.56 3.78 3.75
C LEU A 11 -3.99 3.63 5.20
N GLU A 12 -3.09 3.14 6.05
CA GLU A 12 -3.33 3.00 7.49
C GLU A 12 -2.43 3.93 8.31
N ALA A 13 -3.05 4.79 9.13
CA ALA A 13 -2.34 5.53 10.17
C ALA A 13 -2.51 4.81 11.52
N LYS A 14 -1.40 4.45 12.17
CA LYS A 14 -1.41 3.76 13.48
C LYS A 14 -0.59 4.55 14.49
N ASN A 15 -0.95 4.48 15.75
CA ASN A 15 -0.11 4.94 16.85
C ASN A 15 0.50 3.69 17.52
N GLY A 16 1.66 3.24 17.04
CA GLY A 16 2.21 1.94 17.47
C GLY A 16 3.40 1.43 16.65
N ASP A 17 3.49 0.11 16.51
CA ASP A 17 4.61 -0.59 15.87
C ASP A 17 4.36 -0.77 14.36
N LEU A 18 5.28 -0.24 13.54
CA LEU A 18 5.23 -0.32 12.08
C LEU A 18 5.24 -1.75 11.54
N GLU A 19 5.98 -2.68 12.14
CA GLU A 19 6.04 -4.06 11.68
C GLU A 19 4.72 -4.79 11.95
N ARG A 20 4.15 -4.58 13.13
CA ARG A 20 2.82 -5.13 13.45
C ARG A 20 1.75 -4.58 12.54
N GLY A 21 1.78 -3.28 12.29
CA GLY A 21 0.83 -2.67 11.38
C GLY A 21 1.05 -3.10 9.92
N PHE A 22 2.30 -3.33 9.48
CA PHE A 22 2.54 -3.91 8.16
C PHE A 22 1.95 -5.32 8.02
N ASN A 23 2.05 -6.15 9.06
CA ASN A 23 1.40 -7.46 9.05
C ASN A 23 -0.13 -7.36 8.95
N GLN A 24 -0.76 -6.31 9.52
CA GLN A 24 -2.19 -6.06 9.32
C GLN A 24 -2.47 -5.66 7.87
N LEU A 25 -1.73 -4.68 7.34
CA LEU A 25 -1.82 -4.25 5.95
C LEU A 25 -1.66 -5.43 4.96
N ALA A 26 -0.72 -6.33 5.22
CA ALA A 26 -0.52 -7.55 4.44
C ALA A 26 -1.77 -8.43 4.37
N VAL A 27 -2.43 -8.65 5.52
CA VAL A 27 -3.67 -9.41 5.60
C VAL A 27 -4.80 -8.69 4.86
N GLU A 28 -4.88 -7.35 4.98
CA GLU A 28 -5.88 -6.54 4.30
C GLU A 28 -5.72 -6.56 2.77
N LEU A 29 -4.49 -6.49 2.26
CA LEU A 29 -4.20 -6.61 0.82
C LEU A 29 -4.60 -7.99 0.28
N ILE A 30 -4.31 -9.06 1.01
CA ILE A 30 -4.70 -10.44 0.65
C ILE A 30 -6.22 -10.60 0.71
N ALA A 31 -6.88 -10.01 1.70
CA ALA A 31 -8.33 -10.01 1.80
C ALA A 31 -8.94 -9.25 0.61
N LEU A 32 -8.42 -8.05 0.30
CA LEU A 32 -8.89 -7.23 -0.81
C LEU A 32 -8.79 -7.99 -2.15
N ASP A 33 -7.67 -8.66 -2.42
CA ASP A 33 -7.47 -9.50 -3.62
C ASP A 33 -8.58 -10.55 -3.81
N LYS A 34 -9.12 -11.11 -2.72
CA LYS A 34 -10.20 -12.12 -2.77
C LYS A 34 -11.59 -11.55 -3.06
N TYR A 35 -11.83 -10.28 -2.75
CA TYR A 35 -13.16 -9.69 -2.83
C TYR A 35 -13.31 -8.65 -3.93
N ILE A 36 -12.21 -8.12 -4.47
CA ILE A 36 -12.25 -7.12 -5.54
C ILE A 36 -12.36 -7.78 -6.91
N GLU A 37 -13.44 -7.44 -7.63
CA GLU A 37 -13.58 -7.71 -9.07
C GLU A 37 -12.91 -6.56 -9.82
N SER A 38 -11.60 -6.67 -10.02
CA SER A 38 -10.76 -5.67 -10.72
C SER A 38 -9.67 -6.39 -11.52
N ASP A 39 -9.32 -5.83 -12.67
CA ASP A 39 -8.18 -6.28 -13.49
C ASP A 39 -6.85 -5.67 -13.03
N GLN A 40 -6.86 -4.85 -11.96
CA GLN A 40 -5.66 -4.27 -11.38
C GLN A 40 -4.73 -5.39 -10.89
N GLU A 41 -3.55 -5.52 -11.49
CA GLU A 41 -2.58 -6.59 -11.17
C GLU A 41 -1.85 -6.38 -9.84
N LEU A 42 -1.65 -5.12 -9.46
CA LEU A 42 -0.88 -4.72 -8.28
C LEU A 42 -1.78 -3.99 -7.28
N LEU A 43 -1.89 -4.49 -6.06
CA LEU A 43 -2.57 -3.78 -4.97
C LEU A 43 -1.54 -3.11 -4.07
N TYR A 44 -1.64 -1.80 -3.92
CA TYR A 44 -0.72 -1.01 -3.13
C TYR A 44 -1.26 -0.72 -1.73
N GLY A 45 -0.35 -0.70 -0.77
CA GLY A 45 -0.64 -0.33 0.60
C GLY A 45 0.46 0.54 1.19
N ALA A 46 0.09 1.42 2.11
CA ALA A 46 1.05 2.11 2.96
C ALA A 46 0.59 2.10 4.41
N ILE A 47 1.56 2.07 5.30
CA ILE A 47 1.35 2.29 6.73
C ILE A 47 2.20 3.46 7.19
N THR A 48 1.62 4.28 8.08
CA THR A 48 2.31 5.41 8.69
C THR A 48 2.08 5.49 10.20
N LEU A 49 3.08 5.97 10.93
CA LEU A 49 2.94 6.45 12.31
C LEU A 49 2.68 7.97 12.39
N GLY A 50 2.49 8.61 11.24
CA GLY A 50 2.44 10.06 11.06
C GLY A 50 3.78 10.60 10.55
N ASP A 51 4.86 10.35 11.29
CA ASP A 51 6.20 10.82 10.97
C ASP A 51 7.05 9.82 10.16
N VAL A 52 6.73 8.53 10.19
CA VAL A 52 7.42 7.49 9.42
C VAL A 52 6.43 6.70 8.57
N TRP A 53 6.81 6.42 7.33
CA TRP A 53 6.03 5.71 6.32
C TRP A 53 6.75 4.46 5.85
N ARG A 54 5.97 3.40 5.59
CA ARG A 54 6.41 2.20 4.87
C ARG A 54 5.37 1.78 3.85
N PHE A 55 5.85 1.15 2.80
CA PHE A 55 5.06 0.79 1.64
C PHE A 55 5.08 -0.72 1.38
N GLY A 56 4.01 -1.21 0.78
CA GLY A 56 3.88 -2.60 0.36
C GLY A 56 3.08 -2.73 -0.93
N VAL A 57 3.31 -3.83 -1.62
CA VAL A 57 2.56 -4.18 -2.82
C VAL A 57 2.28 -5.68 -2.85
N LEU A 58 1.05 -6.03 -3.20
CA LEU A 58 0.67 -7.39 -3.54
C LEU A 58 0.60 -7.52 -5.06
N ASP A 59 1.49 -8.35 -5.62
CA ASP A 59 1.37 -8.84 -6.98
C ASP A 59 0.33 -9.97 -7.00
N ARG A 60 -0.85 -9.70 -7.55
CA ARG A 60 -1.98 -10.61 -7.52
C ARG A 60 -1.81 -11.81 -8.45
N SER A 61 -1.08 -11.62 -9.55
CA SER A 61 -0.82 -12.66 -10.56
C SER A 61 0.13 -13.71 -9.99
N ASN A 62 1.20 -13.25 -9.32
CA ASN A 62 2.20 -14.13 -8.71
C ASN A 62 1.89 -14.50 -7.25
N LYS A 63 0.83 -13.94 -6.67
CA LYS A 63 0.47 -14.06 -5.23
C LYS A 63 1.65 -13.74 -4.31
N LEU A 64 2.40 -12.70 -4.67
CA LEU A 64 3.63 -12.31 -3.99
C LEU A 64 3.47 -10.95 -3.32
N LEU A 65 3.53 -10.95 -1.99
CA LEU A 65 3.59 -9.74 -1.19
C LEU A 65 5.04 -9.25 -1.08
N LYS A 66 5.27 -7.98 -1.38
CA LYS A 66 6.56 -7.31 -1.22
C LYS A 66 6.42 -6.18 -0.22
N LYS A 67 7.37 -6.11 0.71
CA LYS A 67 7.55 -5.01 1.65
C LYS A 67 8.71 -4.16 1.17
N ASP A 68 8.51 -2.84 1.11
CA ASP A 68 9.66 -1.94 1.01
C ASP A 68 10.40 -1.94 2.34
N MET A 69 11.70 -2.23 2.29
CA MET A 69 12.54 -2.30 3.48
C MET A 69 12.97 -0.90 3.94
N GLU A 70 12.82 0.12 3.10
CA GLU A 70 13.10 1.51 3.44
C GLU A 70 12.00 2.09 4.34
N ALA A 71 12.41 2.90 5.32
CA ALA A 71 11.50 3.63 6.20
C ALA A 71 11.65 5.13 5.93
N TYR A 72 10.65 5.73 5.31
CA TYR A 72 10.67 7.12 4.87
C TYR A 72 10.18 8.02 6.01
N THR A 73 10.95 9.03 6.38
CA THR A 73 10.57 9.98 7.42
C THR A 73 9.97 11.23 6.80
N LEU A 74 8.79 11.65 7.27
CA LEU A 74 7.96 12.71 6.68
C LEU A 74 8.73 14.02 6.48
N LEU A 75 9.59 14.41 7.43
CA LEU A 75 10.31 15.67 7.36
C LEU A 75 11.45 15.66 6.34
N SER A 76 12.17 14.55 6.20
CA SER A 76 13.31 14.41 5.29
C SER A 76 12.90 13.97 3.88
N ASP A 77 11.88 13.13 3.80
CA ASP A 77 11.55 12.36 2.59
C ASP A 77 10.15 12.73 2.05
N LEU A 78 9.66 13.93 2.39
CA LEU A 78 8.32 14.38 1.98
C LEU A 78 8.09 14.24 0.48
N LYS A 79 9.10 14.62 -0.31
CA LYS A 79 9.02 14.59 -1.78
C LYS A 79 8.90 13.15 -2.27
N GLU A 80 9.73 12.26 -1.75
CA GLU A 80 9.76 10.83 -2.08
C GLU A 80 8.45 10.17 -1.70
N ILE A 81 7.94 10.41 -0.48
CA ILE A 81 6.63 9.91 -0.02
C ILE A 81 5.52 10.33 -0.98
N VAL A 82 5.45 11.61 -1.35
CA VAL A 82 4.43 12.12 -2.27
C VAL A 82 4.56 11.49 -3.66
N LEU A 83 5.80 11.35 -4.18
CA LEU A 83 6.04 10.72 -5.48
C LEU A 83 5.65 9.24 -5.48
N ILE A 84 5.92 8.51 -4.41
CA ILE A 84 5.50 7.12 -4.24
C ILE A 84 3.96 7.03 -4.27
N LEU A 85 3.27 7.87 -3.49
CA LEU A 85 1.81 7.91 -3.45
C LEU A 85 1.19 8.23 -4.81
N ILE A 86 1.76 9.19 -5.55
CA ILE A 86 1.33 9.51 -6.92
C ILE A 86 1.55 8.31 -7.84
N GLY A 87 2.73 7.69 -7.79
CA GLY A 87 3.03 6.50 -8.60
C GLY A 87 2.07 5.35 -8.35
N MET A 88 1.69 5.12 -7.08
CA MET A 88 0.68 4.11 -6.71
C MET A 88 -0.72 4.42 -7.27
N LEU A 89 -1.07 5.69 -7.46
CA LEU A 89 -2.37 6.11 -8.03
C LEU A 89 -2.38 6.06 -9.55
N GLU A 90 -1.27 6.39 -10.20
CA GLU A 90 -1.18 6.60 -11.65
C GLU A 90 -0.84 5.34 -12.45
N LEU A 91 -0.26 4.31 -11.82
CA LEU A 91 0.07 3.06 -12.50
C LEU A 91 -1.19 2.34 -13.00
N LYS A 92 -1.48 2.51 -14.29
CA LYS A 92 -2.32 1.58 -15.05
C LYS A 92 -1.45 0.39 -15.41
N ALA A 93 -1.91 -0.82 -15.11
CA ALA A 93 -1.36 -2.02 -15.74
C ALA A 93 -1.47 -1.82 -17.27
N ASN A 94 -0.33 -1.87 -17.96
CA ASN A 94 -0.26 -1.79 -19.42
C ASN A 94 -0.71 -3.12 -20.04
#